data_AF-A0A535UZN9-F1
#
_entry.id   AF-A0A535UZN9-F1
#
_cell.length_a   1.000
_cell.length_b   1.000
_cell.length_c   1.000
_cell.angle_alpha   90.00
_cell.angle_beta   90.00
_cell.angle_gamma   90.00
#
_symmetry.space_group_name_H-M   'P 1'
#
loop_
_entity.id
_entity.type
_entity.pdbx_description
1 polymer ?
#
loop_
_entity_poly.entity_id
_entity_poly.type
_entity_poly.pdbx_seq_one_letter_code
_entity_poly.pdbx_strand_id
1 'polypeptide(L)'
;MGGGRRPEGCTHGGGGPRGAHERRPARGAGAGERRDRRRPFRDHRRLDRTGFRPVLRRGDRRLRARSRGAAHLPAARRFGPARRRPPARDPAGDERLAGGRSLTTSLRWAEVDLGAVSANCERILGHLPRGTRLLAVVKAGGYGHGAVPVAHAAVEGGASGLAVATLEEAAQLRGLVDPEQILVMGGLLPEQAGAAAATGCSIGVSSRELAEALARSSTRVPVHLKIDTGMGRFGCAPEEAPGLAQQIDESRGTRLAGTWTHFAKSESDAAMTGRQLELFLDVLSRFDVGPGMRHACNSAGALNHPDFALDAVRCGISIYGCEWPGTRPALALRSVITHLKTVEKGATVGYGSLWTASGTTRVATVAVGYADGVHRARANRGHVLVRGRRAPLIGMVSMDAITLDVSDVPGAKVGDVATLIGQDRDEVITAEEVAQWSNTISYEVLTSIGPRVERRHSTHP
;
A
#
# COMPACT_ATOMS: atom_id res chain seq x y z
N MET A 1 21.38 33.89 -55.32
CA MET A 1 22.78 34.32 -55.05
C MET A 1 23.30 33.39 -53.95
N GLY A 2 24.33 32.57 -54.09
CA GLY A 2 25.33 32.46 -55.17
C GLY A 2 26.55 33.37 -54.92
N GLY A 3 27.78 32.88 -54.83
CA GLY A 3 28.24 31.48 -54.76
C GLY A 3 29.75 31.29 -55.04
N GLY A 4 30.33 30.17 -54.60
CA GLY A 4 31.74 29.79 -54.87
C GLY A 4 32.74 30.17 -53.76
N ARG A 5 33.96 29.60 -53.73
CA ARG A 5 34.54 28.55 -54.60
C ARG A 5 35.64 27.72 -53.88
N ARG A 6 35.65 26.41 -54.19
CA ARG A 6 36.80 25.46 -54.19
C ARG A 6 37.58 25.62 -55.53
N PRO A 7 38.67 24.88 -55.88
CA PRO A 7 39.24 23.61 -55.38
C PRO A 7 40.71 23.78 -54.90
N GLU A 8 41.70 22.86 -54.85
CA GLU A 8 41.96 21.45 -55.32
C GLU A 8 42.63 20.65 -54.16
N GLY A 9 43.25 19.47 -54.26
CA GLY A 9 43.51 18.45 -55.31
C GLY A 9 44.14 17.19 -54.63
N CYS A 10 43.83 15.95 -54.98
CA CYS A 10 44.46 15.11 -56.03
C CYS A 10 45.97 14.85 -55.79
N THR A 11 46.56 13.63 -55.87
CA THR A 11 46.11 12.23 -56.13
C THR A 11 47.27 11.28 -55.71
N HIS A 12 47.20 9.94 -55.59
CA HIS A 12 46.17 8.93 -55.93
C HIS A 12 45.96 7.95 -54.73
N GLY A 13 45.84 6.60 -54.73
CA GLY A 13 45.94 5.48 -55.71
C GLY A 13 47.30 4.76 -55.69
N GLY A 14 47.42 3.41 -55.70
CA GLY A 14 46.39 2.34 -55.62
C GLY A 14 46.98 0.93 -55.91
N GLY A 15 46.34 -0.16 -55.45
CA GLY A 15 46.80 -1.53 -55.72
C GLY A 15 45.97 -2.63 -55.03
N GLY A 16 45.32 -3.48 -55.82
CA GLY A 16 44.43 -4.56 -55.34
C GLY A 16 44.96 -5.99 -55.63
N PRO A 17 44.09 -6.94 -56.01
CA PRO A 17 43.63 -7.89 -54.99
C PRO A 17 43.77 -9.38 -55.37
N ARG A 18 44.03 -10.23 -54.36
CA ARG A 18 43.92 -11.71 -54.36
C ARG A 18 43.60 -12.16 -52.92
N GLY A 19 42.88 -13.25 -52.64
CA GLY A 19 42.17 -14.20 -53.50
C GLY A 19 41.21 -15.05 -52.64
N ALA A 20 40.28 -15.79 -53.26
CA ALA A 20 39.20 -16.48 -52.55
C ALA A 20 39.64 -17.83 -51.92
N HIS A 21 38.91 -18.25 -50.87
CA HIS A 21 38.75 -19.68 -50.56
C HIS A 21 37.42 -19.98 -49.84
N GLU A 22 36.50 -20.62 -50.55
CA GLU A 22 35.43 -21.41 -49.93
C GLU A 22 35.95 -22.77 -49.47
N ARG A 23 35.32 -23.36 -48.44
CA ARG A 23 35.12 -24.82 -48.32
C ARG A 23 34.12 -25.20 -47.22
N ARG A 24 33.06 -25.91 -47.64
CA ARG A 24 32.18 -26.81 -46.87
C ARG A 24 32.05 -28.10 -47.69
N PRO A 25 31.52 -29.21 -47.15
CA PRO A 25 31.59 -29.73 -45.79
C PRO A 25 32.25 -31.15 -45.78
N ALA A 26 32.24 -31.84 -44.65
CA ALA A 26 32.53 -33.29 -44.59
C ALA A 26 31.44 -34.04 -43.79
N ARG A 27 31.17 -35.31 -44.14
CA ARG A 27 30.15 -36.18 -43.53
C ARG A 27 30.74 -37.54 -43.15
N GLY A 28 30.15 -38.16 -42.12
CA GLY A 28 30.13 -39.61 -41.93
C GLY A 28 31.19 -40.19 -40.98
N ALA A 29 31.05 -41.43 -40.50
CA ALA A 29 29.86 -42.31 -40.46
C ALA A 29 30.11 -43.47 -39.46
N GLY A 30 29.05 -44.14 -38.99
CA GLY A 30 29.13 -45.27 -38.04
C GLY A 30 28.24 -45.01 -36.80
N ALA A 31 26.95 -45.35 -36.79
CA ALA A 31 26.31 -46.67 -36.87
C ALA A 31 26.38 -47.44 -35.53
N GLY A 32 25.20 -47.72 -34.95
CA GLY A 32 25.06 -48.26 -33.59
C GLY A 32 23.60 -48.37 -33.16
N GLU A 33 22.75 -48.96 -33.98
CA GLU A 33 21.38 -49.29 -33.55
C GLU A 33 21.39 -50.30 -32.41
N ARG A 34 20.52 -50.11 -31.42
CA ARG A 34 19.79 -51.24 -30.81
C ARG A 34 18.44 -50.80 -30.29
N ARG A 35 17.40 -51.53 -30.72
CA ARG A 35 16.03 -51.43 -30.25
C ARG A 35 15.78 -52.53 -29.24
N ASP A 36 15.21 -52.19 -28.08
CA ASP A 36 14.17 -52.95 -27.39
C ASP A 36 13.37 -51.93 -26.56
N ARG A 37 12.04 -51.79 -26.58
CA ARG A 37 10.87 -52.67 -26.83
C ARG A 37 10.64 -53.79 -25.81
N ARG A 38 9.38 -53.81 -25.32
CA ARG A 38 8.73 -54.81 -24.44
C ARG A 38 9.09 -54.69 -22.94
N ARG A 39 8.16 -54.90 -22.00
CA ARG A 39 6.69 -54.66 -21.92
C ARG A 39 6.28 -54.70 -20.42
N PRO A 40 5.06 -54.32 -20.00
CA PRO A 40 4.76 -54.09 -18.58
C PRO A 40 4.44 -55.38 -17.80
N PHE A 41 4.59 -55.31 -16.48
CA PHE A 41 3.92 -56.23 -15.55
C PHE A 41 2.57 -55.66 -15.10
N ARG A 42 1.50 -56.39 -15.42
CA ARG A 42 0.35 -56.57 -14.53
C ARG A 42 0.70 -57.76 -13.58
N ASP A 43 -0.09 -58.20 -12.60
CA ASP A 43 -1.51 -58.00 -12.31
C ASP A 43 -1.80 -58.36 -10.83
N HIS A 44 -3.06 -58.19 -10.43
CA HIS A 44 -3.76 -58.80 -9.28
C HIS A 44 -3.65 -58.09 -7.91
N ARG A 45 -4.74 -57.96 -7.12
CA ARG A 45 -6.11 -58.54 -7.25
C ARG A 45 -7.17 -57.69 -6.52
N ARG A 46 -8.31 -57.47 -7.21
CA ARG A 46 -9.73 -57.56 -6.76
C ARG A 46 -10.23 -56.92 -5.44
N LEU A 47 -11.33 -56.18 -5.62
CA LEU A 47 -12.52 -55.98 -4.74
C LEU A 47 -12.41 -54.93 -3.59
N ASP A 48 -13.47 -54.21 -3.20
CA ASP A 48 -14.85 -54.16 -3.74
C ASP A 48 -15.48 -52.74 -3.71
N ARG A 49 -16.70 -52.61 -4.24
CA ARG A 49 -17.47 -51.37 -4.39
C ARG A 49 -18.41 -51.15 -3.20
N THR A 50 -18.42 -49.94 -2.64
CA THR A 50 -19.64 -49.36 -2.04
C THR A 50 -19.76 -47.88 -2.40
N GLY A 51 -20.99 -47.38 -2.42
CA GLY A 51 -21.35 -45.99 -2.65
C GLY A 51 -22.81 -45.76 -2.27
N PHE A 52 -23.33 -44.56 -2.58
CA PHE A 52 -24.71 -44.11 -2.36
C PHE A 52 -25.16 -43.81 -0.91
N ARG A 53 -25.54 -42.53 -0.73
CA ARG A 53 -26.63 -42.04 0.15
C ARG A 53 -28.01 -42.41 -0.48
N PRO A 54 -29.20 -41.99 0.01
CA PRO A 54 -29.61 -41.36 1.29
C PRO A 54 -30.84 -42.04 1.97
N VAL A 55 -31.45 -41.42 3.01
CA VAL A 55 -32.90 -41.07 3.16
C VAL A 55 -33.46 -41.16 4.60
N LEU A 56 -34.26 -40.14 4.92
CA LEU A 56 -35.14 -39.84 6.07
C LEU A 56 -35.91 -40.98 6.78
N ARG A 57 -36.15 -40.81 8.10
CA ARG A 57 -37.52 -40.63 8.65
C ARG A 57 -37.59 -40.00 10.05
N ARG A 58 -38.82 -39.64 10.47
CA ARG A 58 -39.21 -38.84 11.66
C ARG A 58 -39.11 -39.59 12.99
N GLY A 59 -39.02 -38.85 14.10
CA GLY A 59 -39.44 -39.27 15.44
C GLY A 59 -39.81 -38.07 16.32
N ASP A 60 -41.01 -38.10 16.93
CA ASP A 60 -41.51 -37.04 17.83
C ASP A 60 -40.89 -37.14 19.24
N ARG A 61 -40.74 -35.98 19.92
CA ARG A 61 -41.49 -35.72 21.17
C ARG A 61 -41.54 -34.24 21.55
N ARG A 62 -42.64 -33.87 22.19
CA ARG A 62 -43.00 -32.51 22.61
C ARG A 62 -42.61 -32.28 24.06
N LEU A 63 -42.39 -31.01 24.43
CA LEU A 63 -42.85 -30.46 25.72
C LEU A 63 -43.02 -28.94 25.59
N ARG A 64 -44.12 -28.38 26.11
CA ARG A 64 -44.37 -26.93 26.12
C ARG A 64 -45.14 -26.55 27.38
N ALA A 65 -44.60 -25.56 28.10
CA ALA A 65 -45.25 -24.62 29.03
C ALA A 65 -46.25 -25.13 30.09
N ARG A 66 -46.09 -24.60 31.31
CA ARG A 66 -47.19 -23.96 32.05
C ARG A 66 -46.67 -22.83 32.95
N SER A 67 -47.59 -21.99 33.43
CA SER A 67 -47.32 -20.67 34.01
C SER A 67 -48.30 -20.36 35.16
N ARG A 68 -48.23 -19.13 35.71
CA ARG A 68 -48.96 -18.57 36.87
C ARG A 68 -48.28 -18.87 38.22
N GLY A 69 -48.39 -18.01 39.23
CA GLY A 69 -49.12 -16.72 39.32
C GLY A 69 -48.63 -15.85 40.49
N ALA A 70 -49.21 -14.65 40.64
CA ALA A 70 -48.77 -13.65 41.63
C ALA A 70 -49.52 -13.74 42.98
N ALA A 71 -48.91 -13.19 44.04
CA ALA A 71 -49.51 -12.95 45.36
C ALA A 71 -48.90 -11.69 46.03
N HIS A 72 -49.52 -11.20 47.11
CA HIS A 72 -49.33 -9.83 47.63
C HIS A 72 -48.29 -9.66 48.77
N LEU A 73 -47.98 -8.39 49.04
CA LEU A 73 -47.21 -7.84 50.16
C LEU A 73 -47.76 -8.22 51.55
N PRO A 74 -46.93 -8.09 52.60
CA PRO A 74 -47.28 -7.19 53.70
C PRO A 74 -46.22 -6.08 53.93
N ALA A 75 -46.54 -5.10 54.78
CA ALA A 75 -45.78 -3.85 54.89
C ALA A 75 -45.11 -3.60 56.27
N ALA A 76 -44.02 -2.84 56.21
CA ALA A 76 -43.49 -1.90 57.21
C ALA A 76 -43.26 -2.34 58.67
N ARG A 77 -41.99 -2.25 59.11
CA ARG A 77 -41.63 -1.64 60.41
C ARG A 77 -40.54 -0.57 60.19
N ARG A 78 -40.61 0.52 60.95
CA ARG A 78 -39.69 1.68 60.86
C ARG A 78 -38.53 1.55 61.85
N PHE A 79 -37.34 1.99 61.47
CA PHE A 79 -36.34 2.57 62.38
C PHE A 79 -35.57 3.71 61.69
N GLY A 80 -34.92 4.57 62.49
CA GLY A 80 -34.51 5.93 62.12
C GLY A 80 -33.19 6.09 61.35
N PRO A 81 -32.77 7.35 61.07
CA PRO A 81 -31.67 7.65 60.17
C PRO A 81 -30.28 7.40 60.78
N ALA A 82 -29.59 6.36 60.31
CA ALA A 82 -28.16 6.18 60.55
C ALA A 82 -27.32 7.09 59.65
N ARG A 83 -26.24 7.67 60.21
CA ARG A 83 -25.37 8.65 59.52
C ARG A 83 -24.67 8.02 58.31
N ARG A 84 -24.65 8.73 57.17
CA ARG A 84 -23.82 8.35 56.01
C ARG A 84 -22.35 8.33 56.41
N ARG A 85 -21.70 7.16 56.35
CA ARG A 85 -20.24 7.10 56.23
C ARG A 85 -19.84 7.72 54.88
N PRO A 86 -18.81 8.57 54.80
CA PRO A 86 -18.20 8.88 53.50
C PRO A 86 -17.59 7.58 52.92
N PRO A 87 -17.51 7.44 51.58
CA PRO A 87 -16.70 6.38 50.97
C PRO A 87 -15.23 6.54 51.39
N ALA A 88 -14.49 5.44 51.35
CA ALA A 88 -13.06 5.44 51.70
C ALA A 88 -12.27 6.38 50.77
N ARG A 89 -11.23 7.02 51.31
CA ARG A 89 -10.23 7.72 50.48
C ARG A 89 -9.49 6.68 49.65
N ASP A 90 -9.49 6.87 48.33
CA ASP A 90 -8.62 6.16 47.41
C ASP A 90 -7.16 6.58 47.70
N PRO A 91 -6.22 5.66 47.96
CA PRO A 91 -4.82 5.98 48.26
C PRO A 91 -4.01 6.34 46.99
N ALA A 92 -4.57 7.24 46.17
CA ALA A 92 -4.05 7.63 44.86
C ALA A 92 -3.86 9.15 44.76
N GLY A 93 -3.10 9.73 45.70
CA GLY A 93 -2.72 11.15 45.61
C GLY A 93 -2.13 11.76 46.88
N ASP A 94 -0.81 11.61 47.09
CA ASP A 94 0.06 12.79 47.11
C ASP A 94 1.54 12.43 46.85
N GLU A 95 1.96 12.46 45.58
CA GLU A 95 3.36 12.75 45.20
C GLU A 95 3.36 13.83 44.11
N ARG A 96 3.08 15.08 44.52
CA ARG A 96 3.28 16.26 43.69
C ARG A 96 4.78 16.56 43.52
N LEU A 97 5.48 15.74 42.73
CA LEU A 97 6.84 16.04 42.28
C LEU A 97 6.85 17.39 41.55
N ALA A 98 7.58 18.35 42.11
CA ALA A 98 7.53 19.74 41.67
C ALA A 98 8.23 19.96 40.33
N GLY A 99 7.62 20.76 39.45
CA GLY A 99 8.32 21.49 38.39
C GLY A 99 9.00 20.68 37.28
N GLY A 100 8.77 19.37 37.18
CA GLY A 100 9.32 18.55 36.11
C GLY A 100 8.76 18.95 34.74
N ARG A 101 9.61 19.45 33.83
CA ARG A 101 9.29 19.44 32.40
C ARG A 101 9.04 17.99 31.98
N SER A 102 7.89 17.71 31.39
CA SER A 102 7.63 16.40 30.79
C SER A 102 8.72 16.08 29.77
N LEU A 103 9.18 14.83 29.73
CA LEU A 103 10.28 14.36 28.88
C LEU A 103 9.78 14.14 27.44
N THR A 104 9.36 15.23 26.80
CA THR A 104 8.66 15.27 25.50
C THR A 104 9.56 15.13 24.27
N THR A 105 10.60 14.31 24.36
CA THR A 105 11.50 14.01 23.23
C THR A 105 11.37 12.55 22.81
N SER A 106 10.47 12.27 21.87
CA SER A 106 10.47 10.95 21.21
C SER A 106 11.81 10.71 20.53
N LEU A 107 12.35 9.51 20.71
CA LEU A 107 13.60 9.06 20.11
C LEU A 107 13.44 8.66 18.63
N ARG A 108 12.21 8.66 18.09
CA ARG A 108 11.89 8.28 16.70
C ARG A 108 10.61 8.99 16.22
N TRP A 109 10.68 9.66 15.08
CA TRP A 109 9.55 10.42 14.52
C TRP A 109 9.59 10.50 12.99
N ALA A 110 8.43 10.73 12.39
CA ALA A 110 8.26 11.08 11.00
C ALA A 110 7.81 12.55 10.92
N GLU A 111 8.61 13.40 10.28
CA GLU A 111 8.19 14.72 9.80
C GLU A 111 7.35 14.50 8.53
N VAL A 112 6.19 15.14 8.44
CA VAL A 112 5.27 15.02 7.30
C VAL A 112 4.92 16.40 6.77
N ASP A 113 5.40 16.71 5.57
CA ASP A 113 5.13 17.95 4.84
C ASP A 113 3.80 17.83 4.09
N LEU A 114 2.78 18.53 4.59
CA LEU A 114 1.47 18.61 3.95
C LEU A 114 1.47 19.55 2.74
N GLY A 115 2.35 20.56 2.71
CA GLY A 115 2.52 21.44 1.54
C GLY A 115 3.06 20.69 0.33
N ALA A 116 3.96 19.72 0.54
CA ALA A 116 4.33 18.75 -0.49
C ALA A 116 3.13 17.96 -1.00
N VAL A 117 2.26 17.45 -0.12
CA VAL A 117 1.06 16.69 -0.55
C VAL A 117 0.16 17.54 -1.44
N SER A 118 -0.15 18.77 -1.05
CA SER A 118 -0.98 19.69 -1.85
C SER A 118 -0.32 19.98 -3.21
N ALA A 119 0.96 20.37 -3.22
CA ALA A 119 1.71 20.67 -4.45
C ALA A 119 1.96 19.44 -5.34
N ASN A 120 1.88 18.22 -4.80
CA ASN A 120 1.91 16.98 -5.57
C ASN A 120 0.55 16.72 -6.23
N CYS A 121 -0.57 16.90 -5.52
CA CYS A 121 -1.91 16.82 -6.11
C CYS A 121 -2.11 17.85 -7.24
N GLU A 122 -1.70 19.10 -7.04
CA GLU A 122 -1.73 20.15 -8.07
C GLU A 122 -0.92 19.76 -9.32
N ARG A 123 0.30 19.23 -9.13
CA ARG A 123 1.17 18.77 -10.23
C ARG A 123 0.59 17.58 -10.98
N ILE A 124 -0.04 16.64 -10.28
CA ILE A 124 -0.74 15.50 -10.89
C ILE A 124 -1.91 16.01 -11.75
N LEU A 125 -2.72 16.94 -11.22
CA LEU A 125 -3.82 17.57 -11.97
C LEU A 125 -3.32 18.36 -13.20
N GLY A 126 -2.20 19.07 -13.08
CA GLY A 126 -1.58 19.82 -14.18
C GLY A 126 -0.99 18.97 -15.31
N HIS A 127 -0.77 17.67 -15.08
CA HIS A 127 -0.31 16.70 -16.08
C HIS A 127 -1.46 16.01 -16.84
N LEU A 128 -2.69 16.12 -16.33
CA LEU A 128 -3.84 15.36 -16.81
C LEU A 128 -4.71 16.15 -17.81
N PRO A 129 -5.55 15.46 -18.61
CA PRO A 129 -6.53 16.13 -19.47
C PRO A 129 -7.45 17.07 -18.67
N ARG A 130 -7.78 18.23 -19.25
CA ARG A 130 -8.63 19.24 -18.57
C ARG A 130 -9.99 18.65 -18.22
N GLY A 131 -10.34 18.72 -16.93
CA GLY A 131 -11.61 18.21 -16.40
C GLY A 131 -11.52 16.80 -15.79
N THR A 132 -10.40 16.09 -15.96
CA THR A 132 -10.13 14.85 -15.24
C THR A 132 -10.11 15.11 -13.73
N ARG A 133 -10.83 14.28 -12.98
CA ARG A 133 -10.90 14.32 -11.52
C ARG A 133 -9.76 13.56 -10.85
N LEU A 134 -9.28 14.05 -9.71
CA LEU A 134 -8.37 13.33 -8.83
C LEU A 134 -9.14 12.75 -7.64
N LEU A 135 -9.02 11.43 -7.42
CA LEU A 135 -9.36 10.75 -6.18
C LEU A 135 -8.05 10.42 -5.44
N ALA A 136 -7.80 11.07 -4.30
CA ALA A 136 -6.59 10.85 -3.51
C ALA A 136 -6.69 9.57 -2.66
N VAL A 137 -5.76 8.64 -2.84
CA VAL A 137 -5.79 7.32 -2.19
C VAL A 137 -5.06 7.37 -0.84
N VAL A 138 -5.83 7.42 0.25
CA VAL A 138 -5.39 7.72 1.63
C VAL A 138 -5.56 6.56 2.63
N LYS A 139 -5.83 5.35 2.13
CA LYS A 139 -5.76 4.08 2.90
C LYS A 139 -4.41 3.85 3.59
N ALA A 140 -4.35 2.81 4.43
CA ALA A 140 -3.18 2.42 5.23
C ALA A 140 -2.66 3.59 6.07
N GLY A 141 -3.58 4.34 6.68
CA GLY A 141 -3.27 5.53 7.48
C GLY A 141 -2.57 6.62 6.66
N GLY A 142 -3.03 6.92 5.45
CA GLY A 142 -2.36 7.86 4.54
C GLY A 142 -0.99 7.32 4.09
N TYR A 143 -0.92 6.04 3.69
CA TYR A 143 0.34 5.36 3.36
C TYR A 143 1.41 5.58 4.46
N GLY A 144 1.01 5.44 5.73
CA GLY A 144 1.86 5.69 6.89
C GLY A 144 2.01 7.17 7.32
N HIS A 145 1.62 8.16 6.52
CA HIS A 145 1.82 9.59 6.81
C HIS A 145 0.77 10.18 7.77
N GLY A 146 -0.37 9.52 7.94
CA GLY A 146 -1.53 9.97 8.72
C GLY A 146 -2.70 10.37 7.81
N ALA A 147 -3.77 9.56 7.78
CA ALA A 147 -4.84 9.68 6.78
C ALA A 147 -5.56 11.03 6.80
N VAL A 148 -5.99 11.53 7.96
CA VAL A 148 -6.81 12.74 8.06
C VAL A 148 -6.04 14.01 7.65
N PRO A 149 -4.81 14.29 8.14
CA PRO A 149 -4.03 15.45 7.67
C PRO A 149 -3.69 15.40 6.18
N VAL A 150 -3.34 14.22 5.65
CA VAL A 150 -3.08 14.03 4.21
C VAL A 150 -4.34 14.23 3.38
N ALA A 151 -5.51 13.77 3.86
CA ALA A 151 -6.77 13.95 3.16
C ALA A 151 -7.18 15.42 3.06
N HIS A 152 -6.99 16.22 4.13
CA HIS A 152 -7.12 17.68 4.07
C HIS A 152 -6.20 18.28 3.00
N ALA A 153 -4.90 18.03 3.09
CA ALA A 153 -3.90 18.59 2.17
C ALA A 153 -4.15 18.19 0.71
N ALA A 154 -4.58 16.94 0.46
CA ALA A 154 -4.92 16.48 -0.87
C ALA A 154 -6.14 17.22 -1.45
N VAL A 155 -7.17 17.48 -0.64
CA VAL A 155 -8.37 18.26 -1.04
C VAL A 155 -8.00 19.73 -1.29
N GLU A 156 -7.16 20.32 -0.44
CA GLU A 156 -6.59 21.67 -0.64
C GLU A 156 -5.80 21.75 -1.96
N GLY A 157 -5.00 20.73 -2.27
CA GLY A 157 -4.33 20.52 -3.57
C GLY A 157 -5.24 20.08 -4.73
N GLY A 158 -6.57 20.25 -4.60
CA GLY A 158 -7.54 20.03 -5.68
C GLY A 158 -8.11 18.61 -5.83
N ALA A 159 -7.86 17.69 -4.90
CA ALA A 159 -8.47 16.36 -4.97
C ALA A 159 -9.99 16.43 -4.78
N SER A 160 -10.72 16.11 -5.85
CA SER A 160 -12.19 16.10 -5.92
C SER A 160 -12.89 14.95 -5.17
N GLY A 161 -12.12 14.08 -4.52
CA GLY A 161 -12.60 12.95 -3.74
C GLY A 161 -11.46 12.17 -3.08
N LEU A 162 -11.82 11.26 -2.19
CA LEU A 162 -10.90 10.46 -1.38
C LEU A 162 -11.14 8.97 -1.64
N ALA A 163 -10.12 8.13 -1.47
CA ALA A 163 -10.23 6.69 -1.66
C ALA A 163 -9.50 5.90 -0.57
N VAL A 164 -10.21 4.92 0.00
CA VAL A 164 -9.77 4.09 1.14
C VAL A 164 -9.96 2.61 0.86
N ALA A 165 -9.42 1.74 1.72
CA ALA A 165 -9.63 0.30 1.63
C ALA A 165 -10.82 -0.17 2.47
N THR A 166 -11.07 0.39 3.65
CA THR A 166 -12.08 -0.14 4.60
C THR A 166 -13.13 0.88 5.05
N LEU A 167 -14.19 0.39 5.70
CA LEU A 167 -15.26 1.23 6.27
C LEU A 167 -14.75 2.04 7.49
N GLU A 168 -13.81 1.48 8.25
CA GLU A 168 -13.18 2.13 9.39
C GLU A 168 -12.29 3.29 8.94
N GLU A 169 -11.55 3.12 7.83
CA GLU A 169 -10.81 4.20 7.20
C GLU A 169 -11.75 5.29 6.65
N ALA A 170 -12.88 4.92 6.03
CA ALA A 170 -13.88 5.88 5.58
C ALA A 170 -14.49 6.68 6.75
N ALA A 171 -14.74 6.03 7.89
CA ALA A 171 -15.28 6.67 9.09
C ALA A 171 -14.32 7.70 9.69
N GLN A 172 -13.00 7.53 9.54
CA GLN A 172 -11.99 8.52 9.96
C GLN A 172 -12.03 9.80 9.12
N LEU A 173 -12.51 9.73 7.88
CA LEU A 173 -12.55 10.85 6.91
C LEU A 173 -13.91 11.56 6.86
N ARG A 174 -14.83 11.22 7.77
CA ARG A 174 -16.17 11.80 7.84
C ARG A 174 -16.11 13.31 8.11
N GLY A 175 -16.72 14.11 7.22
CA GLY A 175 -16.80 15.56 7.34
C GLY A 175 -15.65 16.32 6.67
N LEU A 176 -14.72 15.64 6.00
CA LEU A 176 -13.69 16.28 5.17
C LEU A 176 -14.21 16.66 3.77
N VAL A 177 -15.13 15.85 3.24
CA VAL A 177 -15.81 15.96 1.94
C VAL A 177 -17.22 15.38 2.08
N ASP A 178 -18.08 15.53 1.06
CA ASP A 178 -19.36 14.83 1.05
C ASP A 178 -19.13 13.31 1.07
N PRO A 179 -19.91 12.51 1.84
CA PRO A 179 -19.68 11.07 1.96
C PRO A 179 -19.57 10.34 0.62
N GLU A 180 -20.40 10.69 -0.39
CA GLU A 180 -20.34 10.07 -1.72
C GLU A 180 -18.98 10.26 -2.43
N GLN A 181 -18.21 11.29 -2.07
CA GLN A 181 -16.86 11.55 -2.59
C GLN A 181 -15.78 10.65 -1.97
N ILE A 182 -16.12 9.85 -0.96
CA ILE A 182 -15.23 8.85 -0.33
C ILE A 182 -15.52 7.47 -0.95
N LEU A 183 -14.57 6.93 -1.71
CA LEU A 183 -14.66 5.61 -2.33
C LEU A 183 -13.99 4.53 -1.46
N VAL A 184 -14.79 3.58 -0.97
CA VAL A 184 -14.31 2.36 -0.29
C VAL A 184 -13.98 1.31 -1.36
N MET A 185 -12.68 1.10 -1.61
CA MET A 185 -12.16 0.25 -2.70
C MET A 185 -11.92 -1.23 -2.31
N GLY A 186 -11.97 -1.58 -1.03
CA GLY A 186 -11.76 -2.96 -0.57
C GLY A 186 -12.98 -3.84 -0.78
N GLY A 187 -12.76 -5.17 -0.85
CA GLY A 187 -13.86 -6.13 -0.86
C GLY A 187 -14.59 -6.14 0.48
N LEU A 188 -15.92 -6.11 0.43
CA LEU A 188 -16.81 -6.23 1.59
C LEU A 188 -17.64 -7.51 1.49
N LEU A 189 -17.94 -8.11 2.64
CA LEU A 189 -18.88 -9.24 2.72
C LEU A 189 -20.34 -8.75 2.65
N PRO A 190 -21.29 -9.54 2.12
CA PRO A 190 -22.71 -9.18 2.07
C PRO A 190 -23.30 -8.79 3.44
N GLU A 191 -22.81 -9.37 4.54
CA GLU A 191 -23.20 -9.05 5.91
C GLU A 191 -22.82 -7.62 6.33
N GLN A 192 -21.77 -7.04 5.71
CA GLN A 192 -21.33 -5.67 5.98
C GLN A 192 -22.15 -4.62 5.21
N ALA A 193 -23.03 -5.01 4.29
CA ALA A 193 -23.78 -4.09 3.43
C ALA A 193 -24.61 -3.05 4.22
N GLY A 194 -25.18 -3.43 5.37
CA GLY A 194 -25.90 -2.49 6.23
C GLY A 194 -25.00 -1.44 6.89
N ALA A 195 -23.78 -1.84 7.30
CA ALA A 195 -22.78 -0.91 7.82
C ALA A 195 -22.22 0.00 6.70
N ALA A 196 -21.98 -0.55 5.52
CA ALA A 196 -21.55 0.19 4.34
C ALA A 196 -22.58 1.26 3.95
N ALA A 197 -23.86 0.91 3.84
CA ALA A 197 -24.94 1.86 3.54
C ALA A 197 -25.02 2.99 4.59
N ALA A 198 -24.84 2.68 5.88
CA ALA A 198 -24.85 3.65 6.97
C ALA A 198 -23.63 4.62 6.98
N THR A 199 -22.64 4.42 6.11
CA THR A 199 -21.55 5.40 5.94
C THR A 199 -21.96 6.58 5.05
N GLY A 200 -22.88 6.38 4.10
CA GLY A 200 -23.16 7.29 2.99
C GLY A 200 -22.06 7.32 1.91
N CYS A 201 -21.02 6.50 2.02
CA CYS A 201 -19.87 6.51 1.14
C CYS A 201 -20.11 5.73 -0.16
N SER A 202 -19.32 6.03 -1.20
CA SER A 202 -19.29 5.25 -2.44
C SER A 202 -18.64 3.89 -2.21
N ILE A 203 -19.35 2.82 -2.54
CA ILE A 203 -18.92 1.44 -2.25
C ILE A 203 -18.44 0.74 -3.52
N GLY A 204 -17.20 0.24 -3.49
CA GLY A 204 -16.65 -0.64 -4.52
C GLY A 204 -17.34 -2.00 -4.49
N VAL A 205 -18.01 -2.39 -5.59
CA VAL A 205 -18.71 -3.68 -5.70
C VAL A 205 -18.02 -4.55 -6.75
N SER A 206 -17.80 -5.81 -6.41
CA SER A 206 -17.13 -6.81 -7.28
C SER A 206 -17.95 -8.09 -7.51
N SER A 207 -19.14 -8.22 -6.92
CA SER A 207 -19.99 -9.41 -7.08
C SER A 207 -21.48 -9.11 -6.93
N ARG A 208 -22.30 -10.04 -7.39
CA ARG A 208 -23.76 -9.98 -7.37
C ARG A 208 -24.32 -10.00 -5.94
N GLU A 209 -23.74 -10.81 -5.06
CA GLU A 209 -24.22 -11.02 -3.69
C GLU A 209 -24.10 -9.74 -2.85
N LEU A 210 -23.01 -8.98 -3.06
CA LEU A 210 -22.81 -7.68 -2.41
C LEU A 210 -23.75 -6.61 -2.99
N ALA A 211 -23.95 -6.57 -4.32
CA ALA A 211 -24.93 -5.68 -4.95
C ALA A 211 -26.34 -5.93 -4.41
N GLU A 212 -26.76 -7.19 -4.34
CA GLU A 212 -28.06 -7.61 -3.81
C GLU A 212 -28.20 -7.34 -2.30
N ALA A 213 -27.11 -7.36 -1.54
CA ALA A 213 -27.11 -6.99 -0.13
C ALA A 213 -27.26 -5.47 0.08
N LEU A 214 -26.57 -4.66 -0.72
CA LEU A 214 -26.71 -3.20 -0.71
C LEU A 214 -28.10 -2.78 -1.22
N ALA A 215 -28.66 -3.47 -2.22
CA ALA A 215 -30.00 -3.24 -2.76
C ALA A 215 -31.15 -3.41 -1.74
N ARG A 216 -30.89 -4.11 -0.61
CA ARG A 216 -31.84 -4.25 0.53
C ARG A 216 -31.75 -3.11 1.56
N SER A 217 -30.85 -2.14 1.34
CA SER A 217 -30.74 -0.93 2.16
C SER A 217 -31.98 -0.04 2.06
N SER A 218 -32.33 0.64 3.16
CA SER A 218 -33.30 1.74 3.17
C SER A 218 -32.77 3.05 2.56
N THR A 219 -31.44 3.18 2.45
CA THR A 219 -30.73 4.33 1.89
C THR A 219 -30.10 3.94 0.56
N ARG A 220 -30.33 4.71 -0.52
CA ARG A 220 -29.82 4.41 -1.86
C ARG A 220 -28.29 4.57 -1.89
N VAL A 221 -27.55 3.47 -1.93
CA VAL A 221 -26.09 3.47 -1.85
C VAL A 221 -25.45 3.80 -3.20
N PRO A 222 -24.53 4.79 -3.29
CA PRO A 222 -23.70 4.98 -4.47
C PRO A 222 -22.71 3.83 -4.63
N VAL A 223 -22.73 3.16 -5.79
CA VAL A 223 -21.91 1.99 -6.09
C VAL A 223 -20.93 2.28 -7.22
N HIS A 224 -19.67 1.87 -7.02
CA HIS A 224 -18.63 1.86 -8.04
C HIS A 224 -18.30 0.42 -8.46
N LEU A 225 -18.85 -0.01 -9.60
CA LEU A 225 -18.68 -1.37 -10.11
C LEU A 225 -17.23 -1.61 -10.55
N LYS A 226 -16.54 -2.56 -9.90
CA LYS A 226 -15.20 -3.02 -10.28
C LYS A 226 -15.32 -4.17 -11.28
N ILE A 227 -14.68 -4.00 -12.44
CA ILE A 227 -14.52 -5.04 -13.47
C ILE A 227 -13.05 -5.49 -13.42
N ASP A 228 -12.76 -6.79 -13.41
CA ASP A 228 -11.37 -7.27 -13.50
C ASP A 228 -10.94 -7.49 -14.96
N THR A 229 -10.20 -6.53 -15.52
CA THR A 229 -9.65 -6.61 -16.88
C THR A 229 -8.20 -7.13 -16.91
N GLY A 230 -7.79 -7.96 -15.92
CA GLY A 230 -6.49 -8.64 -15.91
C GLY A 230 -5.57 -8.33 -14.73
N MET A 231 -6.10 -7.81 -13.62
CA MET A 231 -5.40 -7.70 -12.34
C MET A 231 -5.47 -9.02 -11.55
N GLY A 232 -6.54 -9.80 -11.72
CA GLY A 232 -6.73 -11.09 -11.06
C GLY A 232 -6.89 -11.00 -9.54
N ARG A 233 -7.57 -9.95 -9.03
CA ARG A 233 -7.70 -9.70 -7.59
C ARG A 233 -9.11 -9.32 -7.14
N PHE A 234 -9.73 -8.35 -7.82
CA PHE A 234 -11.04 -7.82 -7.44
C PHE A 234 -11.79 -7.35 -8.69
N GLY A 235 -13.04 -7.72 -8.81
CA GLY A 235 -13.99 -7.31 -9.83
C GLY A 235 -14.84 -8.48 -10.30
N CYS A 236 -16.00 -8.19 -10.89
CA CYS A 236 -16.74 -9.19 -11.65
C CYS A 236 -16.01 -9.50 -12.96
N ALA A 237 -16.39 -10.59 -13.62
CA ALA A 237 -15.87 -10.89 -14.95
C ALA A 237 -16.36 -9.85 -15.98
N PRO A 238 -15.58 -9.56 -17.05
CA PRO A 238 -15.98 -8.71 -18.16
C PRO A 238 -17.37 -9.04 -18.74
N GLU A 239 -17.72 -10.32 -18.77
CA GLU A 239 -18.96 -10.86 -19.34
C GLU A 239 -20.17 -10.67 -18.40
N GLU A 240 -19.94 -10.60 -17.09
CA GLU A 240 -20.98 -10.40 -16.07
C GLU A 240 -21.33 -8.92 -15.86
N ALA A 241 -20.38 -8.03 -16.17
CA ALA A 241 -20.45 -6.62 -15.81
C ALA A 241 -21.69 -5.88 -16.34
N PRO A 242 -22.18 -6.07 -17.58
CA PRO A 242 -23.38 -5.37 -18.06
C PRO A 242 -24.63 -5.72 -17.26
N GLY A 243 -24.88 -7.02 -17.02
CA GLY A 243 -26.03 -7.48 -16.24
C GLY A 243 -25.95 -7.16 -14.74
N LEU A 244 -24.74 -6.95 -14.22
CA LEU A 244 -24.54 -6.46 -12.86
C LEU A 244 -24.71 -4.93 -12.78
N ALA A 245 -24.26 -4.18 -13.79
CA ALA A 245 -24.47 -2.73 -13.91
C ALA A 245 -25.96 -2.38 -13.97
N GLN A 246 -26.73 -3.06 -14.83
CA GLN A 246 -28.19 -2.90 -14.91
C GLN A 246 -28.86 -3.17 -13.55
N GLN A 247 -28.52 -4.30 -12.90
CA GLN A 247 -29.06 -4.65 -11.57
C GLN A 247 -28.75 -3.59 -10.50
N ILE A 248 -27.58 -2.97 -10.54
CA ILE A 248 -27.15 -1.93 -9.60
C ILE A 248 -27.96 -0.64 -9.79
N ASP A 249 -28.30 -0.27 -11.03
CA ASP A 249 -28.97 1.01 -11.31
C ASP A 249 -30.51 0.94 -11.23
N GLU A 250 -31.13 -0.15 -11.70
CA GLU A 250 -32.58 -0.39 -11.60
C GLU A 250 -33.05 -0.60 -10.15
N SER A 251 -32.13 -0.99 -9.26
CA SER A 251 -32.36 -1.19 -7.84
C SER A 251 -32.70 0.12 -7.11
N ARG A 252 -33.71 0.08 -6.24
CA ARG A 252 -34.07 1.21 -5.37
C ARG A 252 -33.06 1.48 -4.26
N GLY A 253 -32.32 0.44 -3.83
CA GLY A 253 -31.34 0.51 -2.75
C GLY A 253 -29.92 0.88 -3.19
N THR A 254 -29.66 0.98 -4.50
CA THR A 254 -28.34 1.31 -5.06
C THR A 254 -28.43 2.27 -6.25
N ARG A 255 -27.32 2.90 -6.64
CA ARG A 255 -27.17 3.71 -7.86
C ARG A 255 -25.80 3.41 -8.48
N LEU A 256 -25.71 3.29 -9.80
CA LEU A 256 -24.42 3.14 -10.47
C LEU A 256 -23.70 4.51 -10.53
N ALA A 257 -22.93 4.81 -9.49
CA ALA A 257 -22.19 6.07 -9.34
C ALA A 257 -20.88 6.09 -10.15
N GLY A 258 -20.30 4.92 -10.40
CA GLY A 258 -19.14 4.75 -11.27
C GLY A 258 -18.86 3.32 -11.68
N THR A 259 -17.91 3.16 -12.60
CA THR A 259 -17.42 1.86 -13.07
C THR A 259 -15.91 1.95 -13.28
N TRP A 260 -15.16 0.91 -12.89
CA TRP A 260 -13.70 0.99 -12.85
C TRP A 260 -12.96 -0.32 -13.07
N THR A 261 -11.72 -0.19 -13.51
CA THR A 261 -10.70 -1.25 -13.49
C THR A 261 -9.43 -0.75 -12.79
N HIS A 262 -8.37 -1.55 -12.76
CA HIS A 262 -7.08 -1.19 -12.20
C HIS A 262 -5.98 -1.90 -12.99
N PHE A 263 -5.03 -1.13 -13.51
CA PHE A 263 -3.92 -1.67 -14.29
C PHE A 263 -2.94 -2.44 -13.41
N ALA A 264 -2.42 -3.55 -13.94
CA ALA A 264 -1.52 -4.47 -13.24
C ALA A 264 -0.03 -4.18 -13.48
N LYS A 265 0.30 -3.44 -14.56
CA LYS A 265 1.67 -3.13 -14.99
C LYS A 265 1.82 -1.76 -15.66
N SER A 266 1.05 -0.78 -15.18
CA SER A 266 1.03 0.62 -15.65
C SER A 266 2.40 1.32 -15.69
N GLU A 267 3.35 0.82 -14.92
CA GLU A 267 4.72 1.29 -14.74
C GLU A 267 5.75 0.56 -15.62
N SER A 268 5.39 -0.55 -16.27
CA SER A 268 6.35 -1.46 -16.91
C SER A 268 5.92 -2.14 -18.21
N ASP A 269 4.62 -2.23 -18.52
CA ASP A 269 4.08 -2.97 -19.67
C ASP A 269 2.91 -2.20 -20.30
N ALA A 270 3.26 -1.23 -21.16
CA ALA A 270 2.29 -0.40 -21.88
C ALA A 270 1.36 -1.24 -22.78
N ALA A 271 1.85 -2.36 -23.34
CA ALA A 271 1.06 -3.23 -24.20
C ALA A 271 0.00 -4.03 -23.41
N MET A 272 0.34 -4.52 -22.21
CA MET A 272 -0.67 -5.06 -21.28
C MET A 272 -1.65 -3.98 -20.85
N THR A 273 -1.15 -2.81 -20.44
CA THR A 273 -1.97 -1.70 -19.95
C THR A 273 -2.98 -1.21 -20.99
N GLY A 274 -2.58 -1.13 -22.27
CA GLY A 274 -3.49 -0.87 -23.39
C GLY A 274 -4.61 -1.92 -23.51
N ARG A 275 -4.27 -3.22 -23.56
CA ARG A 275 -5.28 -4.31 -23.60
C ARG A 275 -6.24 -4.29 -22.41
N GLN A 276 -5.75 -3.92 -21.22
CA GLN A 276 -6.60 -3.78 -20.02
C GLN A 276 -7.59 -2.62 -20.11
N LEU A 277 -7.27 -1.56 -20.88
CA LEU A 277 -8.19 -0.45 -21.17
C LEU A 277 -9.13 -0.77 -22.34
N GLU A 278 -8.63 -1.36 -23.42
CA GLU A 278 -9.43 -1.79 -24.58
C GLU A 278 -10.60 -2.68 -24.13
N LEU A 279 -10.30 -3.73 -23.34
CA LEU A 279 -11.30 -4.61 -22.73
C LEU A 279 -12.24 -3.85 -21.77
N PHE A 280 -11.75 -2.84 -21.04
CA PHE A 280 -12.61 -2.05 -20.16
C PHE A 280 -13.62 -1.21 -20.95
N LEU A 281 -13.18 -0.52 -22.00
CA LEU A 281 -14.02 0.31 -22.87
C LEU A 281 -15.01 -0.53 -23.69
N ASP A 282 -14.57 -1.68 -24.20
CA ASP A 282 -15.41 -2.68 -24.86
C ASP A 282 -16.55 -3.15 -23.94
N VAL A 283 -16.26 -3.49 -22.69
CA VAL A 283 -17.30 -3.89 -21.72
C VAL A 283 -18.25 -2.72 -21.38
N LEU A 284 -17.73 -1.50 -21.19
CA LEU A 284 -18.58 -0.32 -20.97
C LEU A 284 -19.50 -0.02 -22.16
N SER A 285 -19.09 -0.34 -23.39
CA SER A 285 -19.91 -0.14 -24.60
C SER A 285 -21.14 -1.07 -24.67
N ARG A 286 -21.21 -2.08 -23.81
CA ARG A 286 -22.28 -3.08 -23.72
C ARG A 286 -23.27 -2.81 -22.58
N PHE A 287 -23.15 -1.68 -21.89
CA PHE A 287 -24.06 -1.30 -20.81
C PHE A 287 -25.30 -0.61 -21.37
N ASP A 288 -26.49 -1.15 -21.08
CA ASP A 288 -27.77 -0.49 -21.37
C ASP A 288 -28.07 0.69 -20.40
N VAL A 289 -27.21 0.92 -19.41
CA VAL A 289 -27.30 1.97 -18.39
C VAL A 289 -26.06 2.86 -18.39
N GLY A 290 -26.19 4.09 -17.89
CA GLY A 290 -25.05 5.01 -17.79
C GLY A 290 -23.97 4.48 -16.82
N PRO A 291 -22.70 4.37 -17.22
CA PRO A 291 -21.66 3.70 -16.41
C PRO A 291 -21.17 4.49 -15.19
N GLY A 292 -21.79 5.63 -14.88
CA GLY A 292 -21.32 6.60 -13.89
C GLY A 292 -19.94 7.18 -14.22
N MET A 293 -19.20 7.60 -13.20
CA MET A 293 -17.79 8.01 -13.33
C MET A 293 -16.91 6.82 -13.74
N ARG A 294 -16.24 6.92 -14.89
CA ARG A 294 -15.31 5.90 -15.41
C ARG A 294 -13.89 6.23 -14.96
N HIS A 295 -13.23 5.30 -14.28
CA HIS A 295 -11.85 5.52 -13.81
C HIS A 295 -10.95 4.28 -13.87
N ALA A 296 -9.82 4.37 -14.56
CA ALA A 296 -8.87 3.25 -14.74
C ALA A 296 -7.54 3.49 -14.01
N CYS A 297 -6.86 4.60 -14.31
CA CYS A 297 -5.50 4.89 -13.84
C CYS A 297 -5.30 4.85 -12.31
N ASN A 298 -4.16 4.28 -11.92
CA ASN A 298 -3.48 4.50 -10.64
C ASN A 298 -2.43 5.63 -10.82
N SER A 299 -1.48 5.81 -9.88
CA SER A 299 -0.39 6.78 -10.03
C SER A 299 0.44 6.59 -11.31
N ALA A 300 0.96 5.38 -11.56
CA ALA A 300 1.79 5.13 -12.73
C ALA A 300 1.02 5.24 -14.06
N GLY A 301 -0.24 4.82 -14.09
CA GLY A 301 -1.12 4.98 -15.26
C GLY A 301 -1.42 6.44 -15.55
N ALA A 302 -1.63 7.27 -14.52
CA ALA A 302 -1.85 8.70 -14.67
C ALA A 302 -0.59 9.44 -15.18
N LEU A 303 0.61 8.96 -14.80
CA LEU A 303 1.88 9.49 -15.28
C LEU A 303 2.18 9.08 -16.74
N ASN A 304 2.19 7.77 -17.00
CA ASN A 304 2.67 7.18 -18.25
C ASN A 304 1.63 7.20 -19.38
N HIS A 305 0.35 7.26 -19.03
CA HIS A 305 -0.78 7.20 -19.95
C HIS A 305 -1.87 8.22 -19.55
N PRO A 306 -1.58 9.55 -19.58
CA PRO A 306 -2.54 10.58 -19.16
C PRO A 306 -3.85 10.53 -19.97
N ASP A 307 -3.82 10.12 -21.24
CA ASP A 307 -5.02 9.92 -22.08
C ASP A 307 -5.93 8.77 -21.58
N PHE A 308 -5.42 7.86 -20.75
CA PHE A 308 -6.18 6.75 -20.15
C PHE A 308 -6.91 7.17 -18.86
N ALA A 309 -6.85 8.45 -18.48
CA ALA A 309 -7.45 8.97 -17.26
C ALA A 309 -9.00 8.86 -17.23
N LEU A 310 -9.65 8.86 -18.38
CA LEU A 310 -11.12 8.90 -18.50
C LEU A 310 -11.70 10.07 -17.68
N ASP A 311 -12.71 9.82 -16.84
CA ASP A 311 -13.33 10.87 -16.02
C ASP A 311 -12.52 11.16 -14.75
N ALA A 312 -11.74 10.18 -14.25
CA ALA A 312 -10.96 10.34 -13.02
C ALA A 312 -9.77 9.37 -12.86
N VAL A 313 -8.73 9.82 -12.13
CA VAL A 313 -7.58 9.02 -11.71
C VAL A 313 -7.61 8.72 -10.20
N ARG A 314 -7.01 7.59 -9.78
CA ARG A 314 -6.86 7.23 -8.36
C ARG A 314 -5.38 7.20 -7.97
N CYS A 315 -4.80 8.36 -7.74
CA CYS A 315 -3.38 8.48 -7.40
C CYS A 315 -3.15 8.18 -5.91
N GLY A 316 -2.20 7.28 -5.64
CA GLY A 316 -1.72 6.94 -4.31
C GLY A 316 -0.32 7.48 -4.12
N ILE A 317 0.70 6.64 -4.35
CA ILE A 317 2.10 6.91 -3.98
C ILE A 317 2.62 8.29 -4.43
N SER A 318 2.18 8.77 -5.59
CA SER A 318 2.62 10.04 -6.17
C SER A 318 2.13 11.29 -5.42
N ILE A 319 1.04 11.23 -4.64
CA ILE A 319 0.63 12.36 -3.78
C ILE A 319 1.61 12.53 -2.60
N TYR A 320 2.25 11.43 -2.18
CA TYR A 320 3.29 11.39 -1.14
C TYR A 320 4.70 11.70 -1.69
N GLY A 321 4.82 11.91 -3.01
CA GLY A 321 6.03 12.40 -3.64
C GLY A 321 7.01 11.38 -4.21
N CYS A 322 6.65 10.10 -4.21
CA CYS A 322 7.46 9.02 -4.80
C CYS A 322 6.95 8.64 -6.19
N GLU A 323 7.83 8.03 -7.00
CA GLU A 323 7.48 7.44 -8.32
C GLU A 323 6.83 8.42 -9.34
N TRP A 324 7.02 9.72 -9.19
CA TRP A 324 6.55 10.76 -10.14
C TRP A 324 7.62 11.86 -10.33
N PRO A 325 8.04 12.18 -11.57
CA PRO A 325 9.06 13.21 -11.81
C PRO A 325 8.64 14.61 -11.30
N GLY A 326 9.47 15.18 -10.41
CA GLY A 326 9.29 16.54 -9.91
C GLY A 326 8.25 16.72 -8.78
N THR A 327 7.62 15.65 -8.28
CA THR A 327 6.92 15.70 -6.99
C THR A 327 7.92 15.79 -5.83
N ARG A 328 7.46 16.32 -4.68
CA ARG A 328 8.24 16.47 -3.44
C ARG A 328 7.94 15.30 -2.48
N PRO A 329 8.94 14.50 -2.06
CA PRO A 329 8.75 13.50 -1.00
C PRO A 329 8.19 14.14 0.29
N ALA A 330 7.03 13.67 0.73
CA ALA A 330 6.26 14.29 1.80
C ALA A 330 6.63 13.81 3.23
N LEU A 331 7.65 12.95 3.38
CA LEU A 331 8.03 12.35 4.66
C LEU A 331 9.55 12.25 4.85
N ALA A 332 10.00 12.64 6.05
CA ALA A 332 11.34 12.34 6.55
C ALA A 332 11.26 11.52 7.85
N LEU A 333 11.88 10.34 7.86
CA LEU A 333 11.94 9.44 9.01
C LEU A 333 13.25 9.66 9.78
N ARG A 334 13.16 10.08 11.04
CA ARG A 334 14.32 10.41 11.88
C ARG A 334 14.30 9.68 13.22
N SER A 335 15.49 9.48 13.77
CA SER A 335 15.75 8.96 15.11
C SER A 335 17.02 9.59 15.68
N VAL A 336 17.53 9.10 16.82
CA VAL A 336 18.73 9.63 17.49
C VAL A 336 19.72 8.53 17.84
N ILE A 337 21.01 8.86 17.77
CA ILE A 337 22.09 8.01 18.31
C ILE A 337 21.97 7.99 19.85
N THR A 338 21.74 6.81 20.43
CA THR A 338 21.63 6.63 21.89
C THR A 338 22.90 6.06 22.53
N HIS A 339 23.76 5.42 21.74
CA HIS A 339 25.03 4.88 22.22
C HIS A 339 26.11 4.95 21.15
N LEU A 340 27.37 5.09 21.58
CA LEU A 340 28.56 5.06 20.74
C LEU A 340 29.65 4.23 21.45
N LYS A 341 30.33 3.39 20.68
CA LYS A 341 31.51 2.65 21.12
C LYS A 341 32.52 2.48 19.99
N THR A 342 33.79 2.30 20.33
CA THR A 342 34.78 1.76 19.40
C THR A 342 34.80 0.24 19.53
N VAL A 343 35.04 -0.46 18.42
CA VAL A 343 35.31 -1.91 18.41
C VAL A 343 36.56 -2.17 17.58
N GLU A 344 37.38 -3.13 18.01
CA GLU A 344 38.61 -3.49 17.31
C GLU A 344 38.37 -4.49 16.18
N LYS A 345 39.36 -4.60 15.28
CA LYS A 345 39.38 -5.57 14.18
C LYS A 345 39.02 -6.98 14.66
N GLY A 346 38.07 -7.62 13.97
CA GLY A 346 37.57 -8.95 14.29
C GLY A 346 36.37 -8.97 15.26
N ALA A 347 36.01 -7.85 15.89
CA ALA A 347 34.77 -7.76 16.67
C ALA A 347 33.53 -7.83 15.77
N THR A 348 32.45 -8.44 16.25
CA THR A 348 31.20 -8.61 15.49
C THR A 348 30.06 -7.73 15.98
N VAL A 349 29.07 -7.46 15.12
CA VAL A 349 27.94 -6.57 15.41
C VAL A 349 26.60 -7.20 15.02
N GLY A 350 25.63 -7.11 15.94
CA GLY A 350 24.24 -7.55 15.74
C GLY A 350 24.01 -9.06 15.87
N TYR A 351 22.74 -9.46 15.80
CA TYR A 351 22.34 -10.87 15.87
C TYR A 351 23.00 -11.72 14.77
N GLY A 352 23.41 -12.94 15.12
CA GLY A 352 24.03 -13.88 14.19
C GLY A 352 25.44 -13.50 13.74
N SER A 353 26.04 -12.41 14.25
CA SER A 353 27.39 -11.95 13.90
C SER A 353 27.63 -11.79 12.39
N LEU A 354 26.61 -11.37 11.64
CA LEU A 354 26.69 -11.22 10.17
C LEU A 354 27.59 -10.06 9.70
N TRP A 355 28.18 -9.30 10.62
CA TRP A 355 29.16 -8.24 10.33
C TRP A 355 30.34 -8.36 11.28
N THR A 356 31.54 -8.17 10.74
CA THR A 356 32.82 -8.27 11.45
C THR A 356 33.70 -7.09 11.07
N ALA A 357 34.29 -6.42 12.06
CA ALA A 357 35.12 -5.24 11.86
C ALA A 357 36.41 -5.57 11.09
N SER A 358 36.64 -4.90 9.95
CA SER A 358 37.85 -5.04 9.12
C SER A 358 39.07 -4.32 9.69
N GLY A 359 38.83 -3.29 10.51
CA GLY A 359 39.78 -2.48 11.26
C GLY A 359 39.16 -2.00 12.57
N THR A 360 39.75 -0.99 13.21
CA THR A 360 39.15 -0.30 14.36
C THR A 360 37.96 0.56 13.88
N THR A 361 36.75 0.23 14.33
CA THR A 361 35.50 0.83 13.83
C THR A 361 34.75 1.57 14.94
N ARG A 362 34.20 2.75 14.63
CA ARG A 362 33.35 3.52 15.53
C ARG A 362 31.87 3.20 15.25
N VAL A 363 31.23 2.49 16.17
CA VAL A 363 29.86 1.98 16.02
C VAL A 363 28.88 2.87 16.79
N ALA A 364 27.84 3.34 16.10
CA ALA A 364 26.69 4.00 16.70
C ALA A 364 25.51 3.04 16.83
N THR A 365 24.74 3.18 17.90
CA THR A 365 23.40 2.57 18.04
C THR A 365 22.34 3.65 17.94
N VAL A 366 21.33 3.45 17.09
CA VAL A 366 20.21 4.38 16.87
C VAL A 366 18.92 3.74 17.40
N ALA A 367 18.08 4.52 18.08
CA ALA A 367 16.84 4.05 18.73
C ALA A 367 15.65 3.91 17.76
N VAL A 368 15.82 3.07 16.74
CA VAL A 368 14.79 2.69 15.77
C VAL A 368 15.08 1.28 15.24
N GLY A 369 14.06 0.43 15.11
CA GLY A 369 14.25 -0.95 14.63
C GLY A 369 13.10 -1.46 13.76
N TYR A 370 12.99 -2.79 13.60
CA TYR A 370 11.95 -3.37 12.75
C TYR A 370 10.52 -3.20 13.30
N ALA A 371 10.35 -2.99 14.62
CA ALA A 371 9.06 -2.61 15.21
C ALA A 371 8.67 -1.15 14.95
N ASP A 372 9.58 -0.36 14.36
CA ASP A 372 9.37 1.03 13.95
C ASP A 372 9.36 1.19 12.42
N GLY A 373 9.43 0.10 11.66
CA GLY A 373 9.35 0.05 10.20
C GLY A 373 10.66 -0.23 9.45
N VAL A 374 11.81 -0.33 10.15
CA VAL A 374 13.09 -0.62 9.48
C VAL A 374 13.17 -2.09 9.08
N HIS A 375 12.97 -2.39 7.80
CA HIS A 375 12.95 -3.76 7.29
C HIS A 375 14.20 -4.57 7.68
N ARG A 376 13.98 -5.74 8.29
CA ARG A 376 15.05 -6.65 8.73
C ARG A 376 15.94 -7.16 7.59
N ALA A 377 15.46 -7.09 6.35
CA ALA A 377 16.21 -7.35 5.12
C ALA A 377 17.30 -6.30 4.79
N ARG A 378 17.33 -5.15 5.48
CA ARG A 378 18.38 -4.11 5.37
C ARG A 378 19.68 -4.45 6.11
N ALA A 379 19.82 -5.64 6.69
CA ALA A 379 21.05 -6.03 7.38
C ALA A 379 22.27 -5.93 6.45
N ASN A 380 23.31 -5.21 6.87
CA ASN A 380 24.47 -4.84 6.03
C ASN A 380 24.14 -4.11 4.70
N ARG A 381 22.95 -3.50 4.55
CA ARG A 381 22.48 -2.91 3.29
C ARG A 381 21.98 -1.47 3.46
N GLY A 382 22.63 -0.58 2.72
CA GLY A 382 22.26 0.83 2.64
C GLY A 382 22.78 1.66 3.81
N HIS A 383 22.27 2.89 3.89
CA HIS A 383 22.82 3.94 4.75
C HIS A 383 21.74 4.60 5.60
N VAL A 384 22.20 5.44 6.53
CA VAL A 384 21.42 6.42 7.30
C VAL A 384 22.24 7.71 7.32
N LEU A 385 21.63 8.88 7.19
CA LEU A 385 22.37 10.15 7.23
C LEU A 385 22.60 10.59 8.67
N VAL A 386 23.84 10.99 8.96
CA VAL A 386 24.24 11.56 10.25
C VAL A 386 25.16 12.75 9.97
N ARG A 387 24.73 13.97 10.34
CA ARG A 387 25.49 15.23 10.17
C ARG A 387 25.83 15.55 8.70
N GLY A 388 24.97 15.14 7.77
CA GLY A 388 25.18 15.27 6.32
C GLY A 388 26.25 14.33 5.77
N ARG A 389 26.36 13.12 6.33
CA ARG A 389 27.20 12.01 5.83
C ARG A 389 26.42 10.71 5.84
N ARG A 390 26.60 9.87 4.82
CA ARG A 390 26.04 8.51 4.77
C ARG A 390 26.83 7.57 5.69
N ALA A 391 26.19 7.14 6.78
CA ALA A 391 26.70 6.10 7.68
C ALA A 391 26.17 4.73 7.25
N PRO A 392 27.02 3.73 6.92
CA PRO A 392 26.58 2.39 6.55
C PRO A 392 25.81 1.69 7.69
N LEU A 393 24.71 1.01 7.37
CA LEU A 393 24.01 0.13 8.32
C LEU A 393 24.77 -1.19 8.44
N ILE A 394 25.23 -1.52 9.65
CA ILE A 394 26.05 -2.71 9.93
C ILE A 394 25.36 -3.67 10.91
N GLY A 395 25.54 -4.97 10.66
CA GLY A 395 24.91 -6.05 11.43
C GLY A 395 23.43 -6.25 11.11
N MET A 396 22.79 -7.11 11.90
CA MET A 396 21.34 -7.35 11.82
C MET A 396 20.53 -6.25 12.50
N VAL A 397 19.52 -5.72 11.80
CA VAL A 397 18.45 -4.89 12.36
C VAL A 397 17.76 -5.63 13.52
N SER A 398 17.65 -4.96 14.67
CA SER A 398 16.99 -5.48 15.88
C SER A 398 15.57 -4.91 16.02
N MET A 399 14.81 -5.33 17.03
CA MET A 399 13.41 -4.92 17.18
C MET A 399 13.28 -3.40 17.38
N ASP A 400 14.12 -2.83 18.23
CA ASP A 400 14.03 -1.43 18.69
C ASP A 400 15.24 -0.56 18.33
N ALA A 401 16.24 -1.14 17.66
CA ALA A 401 17.52 -0.50 17.37
C ALA A 401 18.19 -1.00 16.08
N ILE A 402 19.01 -0.13 15.49
CA ILE A 402 19.98 -0.44 14.43
C ILE A 402 21.38 0.02 14.84
N THR A 403 22.39 -0.58 14.20
CA THR A 403 23.80 -0.21 14.35
C THR A 403 24.34 0.36 13.05
N LEU A 404 25.13 1.43 13.16
CA LEU A 404 25.76 2.13 12.04
C LEU A 404 27.28 2.18 12.22
N ASP A 405 28.03 2.10 11.13
CA ASP A 405 29.42 2.55 11.10
C ASP A 405 29.43 4.08 10.97
N VAL A 406 30.04 4.76 11.94
CA VAL A 406 30.20 6.23 11.97
C VAL A 406 31.66 6.64 12.07
N SER A 407 32.57 5.76 11.62
CA SER A 407 34.02 6.05 11.54
C SER A 407 34.29 7.26 10.65
N ASP A 408 33.65 7.31 9.47
CA ASP A 408 33.75 8.40 8.49
C ASP A 408 32.76 9.57 8.76
N VAL A 409 32.26 9.70 9.99
CA VAL A 409 31.34 10.80 10.39
C VAL A 409 31.96 11.67 11.49
N PRO A 410 32.75 12.71 11.11
CA PRO A 410 33.43 13.59 12.05
C PRO A 410 32.50 14.24 13.07
N GLY A 411 32.84 14.07 14.34
CA GLY A 411 32.11 14.68 15.46
C GLY A 411 30.75 14.06 15.78
N ALA A 412 30.41 12.88 15.23
CA ALA A 412 29.21 12.14 15.64
C ALA A 412 29.20 11.89 17.16
N LYS A 413 28.08 12.17 17.82
CA LYS A 413 27.89 12.03 19.28
C LYS A 413 26.52 11.44 19.63
N VAL A 414 26.36 10.99 20.87
CA VAL A 414 25.04 10.64 21.43
C VAL A 414 24.14 11.88 21.41
N GLY A 415 22.88 11.70 21.01
CA GLY A 415 21.92 12.77 20.80
C GLY A 415 21.98 13.43 19.41
N ASP A 416 22.94 13.09 18.55
CA ASP A 416 22.86 13.49 17.14
C ASP A 416 21.71 12.77 16.43
N VAL A 417 21.06 13.49 15.51
CA VAL A 417 19.96 12.98 14.69
C VAL A 417 20.50 12.05 13.60
N ALA A 418 19.79 10.94 13.40
CA ALA A 418 20.00 9.98 12.34
C ALA A 418 18.76 9.99 11.43
N THR A 419 18.94 10.31 10.14
CA THR A 419 17.85 10.45 9.15
C THR A 419 17.84 9.23 8.23
N LEU A 420 16.78 8.42 8.33
CA LEU A 420 16.63 7.13 7.65
C LEU A 420 15.94 7.26 6.28
N ILE A 421 15.09 8.27 6.13
CA ILE A 421 14.42 8.72 4.90
C ILE A 421 14.37 10.25 4.98
N GLY A 422 14.57 10.96 3.88
CA GLY A 422 14.60 12.42 3.81
C GLY A 422 16.02 12.99 3.76
N GLN A 423 16.14 14.30 4.01
CA GLN A 423 17.35 15.09 3.77
C GLN A 423 18.08 15.47 5.07
N ASP A 424 19.41 15.48 5.02
CA ASP A 424 20.31 16.05 6.05
C ASP A 424 21.45 16.78 5.31
N ARG A 425 21.37 18.11 5.27
CA ARG A 425 22.22 18.99 4.44
C ARG A 425 22.11 18.64 2.96
N ASP A 426 23.23 18.47 2.26
CA ASP A 426 23.31 18.21 0.83
C ASP A 426 23.03 16.73 0.47
N GLU A 427 22.93 15.85 1.47
CA GLU A 427 22.62 14.43 1.30
C GLU A 427 21.12 14.15 1.51
N VAL A 428 20.59 13.22 0.71
CA VAL A 428 19.20 12.75 0.77
C VAL A 428 19.14 11.23 0.68
N ILE A 429 18.23 10.60 1.41
CA ILE A 429 17.88 9.18 1.24
C ILE A 429 16.39 9.08 0.89
N THR A 430 16.04 8.59 -0.30
CA THR A 430 14.63 8.46 -0.71
C THR A 430 13.98 7.17 -0.18
N ALA A 431 12.64 7.11 -0.24
CA ALA A 431 11.91 5.88 0.06
C ALA A 431 12.26 4.75 -0.93
N GLU A 432 12.51 5.10 -2.20
CA GLU A 432 12.95 4.18 -3.25
C GLU A 432 14.36 3.62 -3.01
N GLU A 433 15.33 4.42 -2.54
CA GLU A 433 16.64 3.90 -2.11
C GLU A 433 16.49 2.86 -0.98
N VAL A 434 15.70 3.20 0.04
CA VAL A 434 15.42 2.29 1.16
C VAL A 434 14.68 1.04 0.70
N ALA A 435 13.81 1.14 -0.30
CA ALA A 435 13.10 0.01 -0.89
C ALA A 435 14.06 -0.93 -1.65
N GLN A 436 14.98 -0.39 -2.45
CA GLN A 436 16.04 -1.17 -3.12
C GLN A 436 16.93 -1.89 -2.11
N TRP A 437 17.36 -1.20 -1.04
CA TRP A 437 18.15 -1.82 0.05
C TRP A 437 17.38 -2.85 0.88
N SER A 438 16.04 -2.80 0.85
CA SER A 438 15.15 -3.76 1.52
C SER A 438 14.70 -4.90 0.60
N ASN A 439 14.92 -4.80 -0.72
CA ASN A 439 14.35 -5.67 -1.76
C ASN A 439 12.80 -5.62 -1.80
N THR A 440 12.25 -4.42 -1.85
CA THR A 440 10.80 -4.16 -1.94
C THR A 440 10.51 -2.85 -2.70
N ILE A 441 9.31 -2.29 -2.56
CA ILE A 441 8.82 -1.04 -3.17
C ILE A 441 8.60 0.08 -2.14
N SER A 442 8.55 1.34 -2.61
CA SER A 442 8.34 2.54 -1.78
C SER A 442 7.13 2.42 -0.83
N TYR A 443 6.03 1.85 -1.35
CA TYR A 443 4.78 1.59 -0.64
C TYR A 443 5.00 0.82 0.67
N GLU A 444 5.78 -0.27 0.66
CA GLU A 444 6.01 -1.09 1.86
C GLU A 444 6.93 -0.36 2.86
N VAL A 445 7.93 0.38 2.37
CA VAL A 445 8.81 1.21 3.21
C VAL A 445 8.05 2.30 3.97
N LEU A 446 7.02 2.88 3.36
CA LEU A 446 6.23 3.96 3.96
C LEU A 446 5.10 3.41 4.87
N THR A 447 4.45 2.30 4.48
CA THR A 447 3.41 1.67 5.30
C THR A 447 3.96 0.82 6.47
N SER A 448 5.23 0.40 6.44
CA SER A 448 5.85 -0.31 7.59
C SER A 448 6.09 0.60 8.80
N ILE A 449 6.07 1.93 8.63
CA ILE A 449 6.31 2.92 9.70
C ILE A 449 5.18 2.80 10.74
N GLY A 450 5.44 2.06 11.82
CA GLY A 450 4.41 1.69 12.80
C GLY A 450 3.88 2.85 13.65
N PRO A 451 2.84 2.62 14.49
CA PRO A 451 2.28 3.63 15.40
C PRO A 451 3.23 4.05 16.53
N ARG A 452 4.34 3.33 16.74
CA ARG A 452 5.44 3.70 17.64
C ARG A 452 6.23 4.93 17.18
N VAL A 453 6.12 5.31 15.90
CA VAL A 453 6.76 6.49 15.33
C VAL A 453 5.82 7.68 15.46
N GLU A 454 6.24 8.67 16.25
CA GLU A 454 5.53 9.95 16.40
C GLU A 454 5.43 10.65 15.03
N ARG A 455 4.26 11.20 14.68
CA ARG A 455 4.07 11.94 13.41
C ARG A 455 3.94 13.42 13.69
N ARG A 456 4.75 14.23 13.00
CA ARG A 456 4.82 15.68 13.13
C ARG A 456 4.45 16.31 11.80
N HIS A 457 3.20 16.71 11.66
CA HIS A 457 2.69 17.38 10.46
C HIS A 457 3.10 18.84 10.43
N SER A 458 3.51 19.32 9.26
CA SER A 458 3.82 20.73 8.98
C SER A 458 3.23 21.15 7.63
N THR A 459 3.06 22.46 7.46
CA THR A 459 2.52 23.09 6.23
C THR A 459 3.55 24.02 5.57
N HIS A 460 4.84 23.83 5.86
CA HIS A 460 5.92 24.70 5.38
C HIS A 460 6.43 24.25 4.01
N PRO A 461 6.60 25.17 3.04
CA PRO A 461 7.13 24.87 1.71
C PRO A 461 8.65 24.65 1.72
#